data_AF-A0A5J4SI38-F1
#
_entry.id   AF-A0A5J4SI38-F1
#
_cell.length_a   1.000
_cell.length_b   1.000
_cell.length_c   1.000
_cell.angle_alpha   90.00
_cell.angle_beta   90.00
_cell.angle_gamma   90.00
#
_symmetry.space_group_name_H-M   'P 1'
#
loop_
_entity.id
_entity.type
_entity.pdbx_description
1 polymer ?
#
loop_
_entity_poly.entity_id
_entity_poly.type
_entity_poly.pdbx_seq_one_letter_code
_entity_poly.pdbx_strand_id
1 'polypeptide(L)' 'LAVCGAGIGIGRIGSSAMEGIARQPEASGDIRANMIIVAALIVGVALLALVVCLLVFLL' A
#
# COMPACT_ATOMS: atom_id res chain seq x y z
N LEU A 1 14.87 -1.97 3.95
CA LEU A 1 13.82 -2.57 4.83
C LEU A 1 12.46 -1.90 4.65
N ALA A 2 12.33 -0.57 4.86
CA ALA A 2 11.06 0.15 4.72
C ALA A 2 10.38 -0.07 3.34
N VAL A 3 11.13 0.06 2.24
CA VAL A 3 10.61 -0.19 0.87
C VAL A 3 10.15 -1.63 0.69
N CYS A 4 10.87 -2.61 1.25
CA CYS A 4 10.49 -4.02 1.20
C CYS A 4 9.18 -4.27 1.97
N GLY A 5 9.04 -3.69 3.17
CA GLY A 5 7.80 -3.78 3.96
C GLY A 5 6.61 -3.15 3.24
N ALA A 6 6.82 -1.98 2.63
CA ALA A 6 5.80 -1.32 1.82
C ALA A 6 5.38 -2.17 0.61
N GLY A 7 6.34 -2.74 -0.12
CA GLY A 7 6.08 -3.62 -1.26
C GLY A 7 5.29 -4.87 -0.88
N ILE A 8 5.64 -5.53 0.24
CA ILE A 8 4.90 -6.69 0.75
C ILE A 8 3.47 -6.29 1.17
N GLY A 9 3.32 -5.16 1.86
CA GLY A 9 2.02 -4.66 2.29
C GLY A 9 1.09 -4.35 1.11
N ILE A 10 1.57 -3.60 0.12
CA ILE A 10 0.81 -3.27 -1.09
C ILE A 10 0.46 -4.54 -1.88
N GLY A 11 1.41 -5.47 -2.03
CA GLY A 11 1.18 -6.73 -2.73
C GLY A 11 0.05 -7.56 -2.12
N ARG A 12 0.00 -7.64 -0.78
CA ARG A 12 -1.08 -8.34 -0.05
C ARG A 12 -2.43 -7.68 -0.22
N ILE A 13 -2.50 -6.35 -0.13
CA ILE A 13 -3.78 -5.63 -0.32
C ILE A 13 -4.26 -5.82 -1.76
N GLY A 14 -3.36 -5.71 -2.74
CA GLY A 14 -3.67 -5.93 -4.14
C GLY A 14 -4.22 -7.33 -4.41
N SER A 15 -3.58 -8.37 -3.87
CA SER A 15 -4.07 -9.75 -4.05
C SER A 15 -5.45 -9.96 -3.41
N SER A 16 -5.65 -9.49 -2.16
CA SER A 16 -6.94 -9.59 -1.49
C SER A 16 -8.05 -8.81 -2.19
N ALA A 17 -7.73 -7.64 -2.76
CA ALA A 17 -8.67 -6.86 -3.55
C ALA A 17 -9.06 -7.58 -4.84
N MET A 18 -8.10 -8.20 -5.56
CA MET A 18 -8.39 -8.97 -6.76
C MET A 18 -9.25 -10.20 -6.46
N GLU A 19 -8.97 -10.92 -5.38
CA GLU A 19 -9.83 -12.03 -4.94
C GLU A 19 -11.23 -11.56 -4.56
N GLY A 20 -11.36 -10.42 -3.87
CA GLY A 20 -12.64 -9.82 -3.54
C GLY A 20 -13.45 -9.46 -4.78
N ILE A 21 -12.81 -8.81 -5.76
CA ILE A 21 -13.42 -8.44 -7.04
C ILE A 21 -13.84 -9.69 -7.83
N ALA A 22 -13.02 -10.74 -7.83
CA ALA A 22 -13.36 -12.00 -8.50
C ALA A 22 -14.59 -12.68 -7.88
N ARG A 23 -14.77 -12.58 -6.56
CA ARG A 23 -15.94 -13.13 -5.85
C ARG A 23 -17.19 -12.26 -6.00
N GLN A 24 -17.03 -10.94 -6.07
CA GLN A 24 -18.12 -9.96 -6.16
C GLN A 24 -17.79 -8.85 -7.17
N PRO A 25 -17.99 -9.10 -8.48
CA PRO A 25 -17.66 -8.13 -9.53
C PRO A 25 -18.46 -6.82 -9.43
N GLU A 26 -19.68 -6.90 -8.92
CA GLU A 26 -20.59 -5.76 -8.74
C GLU A 26 -20.03 -4.73 -7.74
N ALA A 27 -19.28 -5.19 -6.74
CA ALA A 27 -18.64 -4.35 -5.72
C ALA A 27 -17.24 -3.86 -6.14
N SER A 28 -16.84 -4.04 -7.40
CA SER A 28 -15.45 -3.78 -7.83
C SER A 28 -15.00 -2.33 -7.67
N GLY A 29 -15.92 -1.38 -7.85
CA GLY A 29 -15.67 0.05 -7.63
C GLY A 29 -15.26 0.34 -6.18
N ASP A 30 -16.05 -0.16 -5.22
CA ASP A 30 -15.85 0.06 -3.79
C ASP A 30 -14.59 -0.67 -3.28
N ILE A 31 -14.37 -1.91 -3.71
CA ILE A 31 -13.17 -2.67 -3.35
C ILE A 31 -11.91 -1.95 -3.86
N ARG A 32 -11.92 -1.45 -5.10
CA ARG A 32 -10.79 -0.71 -5.66
C ARG A 32 -10.57 0.62 -4.93
N ALA A 33 -11.63 1.35 -4.61
CA ALA A 33 -11.53 2.60 -3.85
C ALA A 33 -10.88 2.37 -2.48
N ASN A 34 -11.38 1.38 -1.73
CA ASN A 34 -10.81 1.03 -0.42
C ASN A 34 -9.36 0.55 -0.53
N MET A 35 -9.03 -0.27 -1.54
CA MET A 35 -7.65 -0.69 -1.81
C MET A 35 -6.72 0.51 -2.01
N ILE A 36 -7.12 1.49 -2.81
CA ILE A 36 -6.30 2.69 -3.09
C ILE A 36 -6.08 3.50 -1.82
N ILE A 37 -7.12 3.68 -0.99
CA ILE A 37 -7.01 4.40 0.29
C ILE A 37 -5.96 3.74 1.19
N VAL A 38 -6.03 2.41 1.36
CA VAL A 38 -5.07 1.69 2.20
C VAL A 38 -3.66 1.70 1.59
N ALA A 39 -3.55 1.54 0.27
CA ALA A 39 -2.27 1.64 -0.44
C ALA A 39 -1.63 3.02 -0.25
N ALA A 40 -2.42 4.11 -0.29
CA ALA A 40 -1.95 5.47 -0.07
C ALA A 40 -1.38 5.67 1.34
N LEU A 41 -1.99 5.05 2.37
CA LEU A 41 -1.46 5.09 3.74
C LEU A 41 -0.09 4.41 3.84
N ILE A 42 0.11 3.27 3.18
CA ILE A 42 1.41 2.58 3.16
C ILE A 42 2.47 3.43 2.45
N VAL A 43 2.12 4.02 1.30
CA VAL A 43 3.03 4.90 0.56
C VAL A 43 3.42 6.11 1.40
N GLY A 44 2.47 6.71 2.15
CA GLY A 44 2.75 7.80 3.07
C GLY A 44 3.79 7.45 4.13
N VAL A 45 3.65 6.29 4.77
CA VAL A 45 4.64 5.80 5.76
C VAL A 45 5.99 5.48 5.11
N ALA A 46 6.00 4.90 3.91
CA ALA A 46 7.22 4.58 3.19
C ALA A 46 8.02 5.84 2.81
N LEU A 47 7.35 6.90 2.37
CA LEU A 47 7.97 8.20 2.08
C LEU A 47 8.51 8.85 3.34
N LEU A 48 7.76 8.81 4.45
CA LEU A 48 8.25 9.33 5.73
C LEU A 48 9.51 8.59 6.19
N ALA A 49 9.54 7.26 6.06
CA ALA A 49 10.71 6.46 6.39
C ALA A 49 11.92 6.80 5.50
N LEU A 50 11.70 7.13 4.22
CA LEU A 50 12.75 7.59 3.32
C LEU A 50 13.32 8.94 3.77
N VAL A 51 12.46 9.88 4.16
CA VAL A 51 12.87 11.20 4.69
C VAL A 51 13.71 11.03 5.96
N VAL A 52 13.26 10.21 6.91
CA VAL A 52 14.02 9.93 8.14
C VAL A 52 15.38 9.29 7.83
N CYS A 53 15.42 8.35 6.89
CA CYS A 53 16.68 7.72 6.45
C CYS A 53 17.65 8.76 5.86
N LEU A 54 17.14 9.67 5.03
CA LEU A 54 17.93 10.75 4.44
C LEU A 54 18.46 11.73 5.50
N LEU A 55 17.62 12.09 6.49
CA LEU A 55 18.01 12.97 7.60
C LEU A 55 19.12 12.36 8.45
N VAL A 56 19.01 11.06 8.78
CA VAL A 56 20.04 10.34 9.55
C VAL A 56 21.34 10.19 8.76
N PHE A 57 21.27 10.09 7.43
CA PHE A 57 22.46 9.97 6.58
C PHE A 57 23.21 11.30 6.40
N LEU A 58 22.49 12.43 6.40
CA LEU A 58 23.06 13.76 6.14
C LEU A 58 23.54 14.49 7.41
N LEU A 59 23.04 14.10 8.59
CA LEU A 59 23.41 14.68 9.89
C LEU A 59 24.57 13.90 10.51
#